data_AF-A0A7S0BXK7-F1
#
_entry.id   AF-A0A7S0BXK7-F1
#
_cell.length_a   1.000
_cell.length_b   1.000
_cell.length_c   1.000
_cell.angle_alpha   90.00
_cell.angle_beta   90.00
_cell.angle_gamma   90.00
#
_symmetry.space_group_name_H-M   'P 1'
#
loop_
_entity.id
_entity.type
_entity.pdbx_description
1 polymer ?
#
loop_
_entity_poly.entity_id
_entity_poly.type
_entity_poly.pdbx_seq_one_letter_code
_entity_poly.pdbx_strand_id
1 'polypeptide(L)'
;NSDASSRLMDSADHVFFAGDLNYRIELPRERTEHTIRQIERLKQQQTNQVTTHPEELEEQIVNLFQELLKFDQLHRVMYAAGSNKDVSNAFPGFREGKINFLPTFKFDKRSKEYDTSHKQRIPSWTDRILYKSRYDRGSSDSSDNGCSSGIISVLDYRSIPDAVHSDHRPVIGTYRIDF
;
A
#
# COMPACT_ATOMS: atom_id res chain seq x y z
N ASN A 1 -22.54 -5.30 -20.83
CA ASN A 1 -21.84 -4.06 -20.42
C ASN A 1 -20.40 -4.27 -19.93
N SER A 2 -19.82 -5.47 -19.98
CA SER A 2 -18.43 -5.75 -19.61
C SER A 2 -17.38 -5.39 -20.68
N ASP A 3 -17.81 -5.13 -21.92
CA ASP A 3 -16.93 -5.09 -23.09
C ASP A 3 -16.23 -3.72 -23.30
N ALA A 4 -16.84 -2.61 -22.86
CA ALA A 4 -16.26 -1.27 -23.05
C ALA A 4 -15.06 -0.97 -22.12
N SER A 5 -15.08 -1.50 -20.88
CA SER A 5 -14.02 -1.28 -19.89
C SER A 5 -12.74 -2.05 -20.23
N SER A 6 -12.89 -3.28 -20.74
CA SER A 6 -11.78 -4.10 -21.26
C SER A 6 -11.04 -3.38 -22.39
N ARG A 7 -11.78 -2.88 -23.39
CA ARG A 7 -11.21 -2.18 -24.55
C ARG A 7 -10.42 -0.92 -24.19
N LEU A 8 -10.81 -0.19 -23.14
CA LEU A 8 -10.06 0.98 -22.68
C LEU A 8 -8.73 0.56 -22.01
N MET A 9 -8.77 -0.44 -21.14
CA MET A 9 -7.56 -0.92 -20.44
C MET A 9 -6.57 -1.60 -21.41
N ASP A 10 -7.06 -2.25 -22.45
CA ASP A 10 -6.23 -2.89 -23.48
C ASP A 10 -5.66 -1.86 -24.47
N SER A 11 -6.22 -0.65 -24.55
CA SER A 11 -5.77 0.39 -25.47
C SER A 11 -4.53 1.17 -25.00
N ALA A 12 -4.26 1.19 -23.70
CA ALA A 12 -3.13 1.90 -23.11
C ALA A 12 -1.91 0.98 -22.85
N ASP A 13 -0.70 1.49 -23.06
CA ASP A 13 0.55 0.78 -22.79
C ASP A 13 0.83 0.61 -21.30
N HIS A 14 0.51 1.65 -20.54
CA HIS A 14 0.70 1.75 -19.10
C HIS A 14 -0.57 2.35 -18.49
N VAL A 15 -1.11 1.67 -17.49
CA VAL A 15 -2.34 2.08 -16.79
C VAL A 15 -1.99 2.33 -15.34
N PHE A 16 -2.32 3.53 -14.86
CA PHE A 16 -2.30 3.88 -13.44
C PHE A 16 -3.74 4.04 -12.95
N PHE A 17 -4.07 3.37 -11.85
CA PHE A 17 -5.39 3.42 -11.23
C PHE A 17 -5.23 3.90 -9.78
N ALA A 18 -5.73 5.08 -9.46
CA ALA A 18 -5.48 5.74 -8.19
C ALA A 18 -6.73 6.41 -7.61
N GLY A 19 -6.81 6.47 -6.29
CA GLY A 19 -7.86 7.19 -5.57
C GLY A 19 -8.14 6.63 -4.19
N ASP A 20 -9.22 7.11 -3.57
CA ASP A 20 -9.83 6.50 -2.38
C ASP A 20 -10.59 5.23 -2.80
N LEU A 21 -9.90 4.09 -2.74
CA LEU A 21 -10.47 2.77 -3.04
C LEU A 21 -11.28 2.20 -1.86
N ASN A 22 -11.19 2.85 -0.70
CA ASN A 22 -11.97 2.59 0.50
C ASN A 22 -11.87 1.17 1.11
N TYR A 23 -10.90 0.36 0.69
CA TYR A 23 -10.54 -0.89 1.34
C TYR A 23 -9.99 -0.64 2.75
N ARG A 24 -10.32 -1.55 3.68
CA ARG A 24 -10.07 -1.38 5.11
C ARG A 24 -9.19 -2.48 5.67
N ILE A 25 -8.57 -2.19 6.81
CA ILE A 25 -7.89 -3.21 7.63
C ILE A 25 -8.96 -3.93 8.47
N GLU A 26 -9.04 -5.25 8.33
CA GLU A 26 -9.92 -6.15 9.10
C GLU A 26 -9.24 -6.69 10.36
N LEU A 27 -8.74 -5.78 11.20
CA LEU A 27 -8.11 -6.09 12.48
C LEU A 27 -8.76 -5.24 13.58
N PRO A 28 -8.96 -5.75 14.82
CA PRO A 28 -9.49 -4.94 15.91
C PRO A 28 -8.70 -3.63 16.08
N ARG A 29 -9.40 -2.52 16.35
CA ARG A 29 -8.80 -1.18 16.44
C ARG A 29 -7.61 -1.14 17.39
N GLU A 30 -7.77 -1.71 18.59
CA GLU A 30 -6.72 -1.71 19.62
C GLU A 30 -5.42 -2.33 19.11
N ARG A 31 -5.50 -3.48 18.42
CA ARG A 31 -4.33 -4.13 17.83
C ARG A 31 -3.74 -3.30 16.70
N THR A 32 -4.59 -2.74 15.84
CA THR A 32 -4.16 -1.88 14.73
C THR A 32 -3.38 -0.67 15.25
N GLU A 33 -3.92 0.04 16.24
CA GLU A 33 -3.24 1.20 16.84
C GLU A 33 -1.98 0.80 17.60
N HIS A 34 -1.98 -0.36 18.29
CA HIS A 34 -0.79 -0.86 18.95
C HIS A 34 0.37 -1.06 17.97
N THR A 35 0.12 -1.76 16.85
CA THR A 35 1.11 -1.99 15.80
C THR A 35 1.58 -0.68 15.17
N ILE A 36 0.67 0.27 14.91
CA ILE A 36 1.03 1.61 14.40
C ILE A 36 1.97 2.35 15.36
N ARG A 37 1.65 2.39 16.65
CA ARG A 37 2.49 3.05 17.67
C ARG A 37 3.87 2.41 17.77
N GLN A 38 3.96 1.09 17.61
CA GLN A 38 5.25 0.39 17.54
C GLN A 38 6.07 0.83 16.32
N ILE A 39 5.44 0.89 15.13
CA ILE A 39 6.10 1.38 13.91
C ILE A 39 6.63 2.81 14.10
N GLU A 40 5.80 3.71 14.64
CA GLU A 40 6.20 5.10 14.90
C GLU A 40 7.40 5.19 15.84
N ARG A 41 7.38 4.42 16.93
CA ARG A 41 8.50 4.36 17.89
C ARG A 41 9.79 3.89 17.23
N LEU A 42 9.73 2.84 16.41
CA LEU A 42 10.91 2.31 15.71
C LEU A 42 11.44 3.31 14.66
N LYS A 43 10.56 3.98 13.92
CA LYS A 43 10.96 5.04 12.97
C LYS A 43 11.60 6.24 13.64
N GLN A 44 11.12 6.64 14.82
CA GLN A 44 11.75 7.70 15.62
C GLN A 44 13.16 7.28 16.07
N GLN A 45 13.35 6.02 16.48
CA GLN A 45 14.68 5.50 16.81
C GLN A 45 15.61 5.51 15.60
N GLN A 46 15.12 5.11 14.42
CA GLN A 46 15.87 5.12 13.16
C GLN A 46 16.33 6.52 12.76
N THR A 47 15.51 7.54 13.01
CA THR A 47 15.85 8.95 12.68
C THR A 47 16.89 9.54 13.64
N ASN A 48 16.85 9.15 14.92
CA ASN A 48 17.65 9.76 15.97
C ASN A 48 19.02 9.08 16.21
N GLN A 49 19.28 7.90 15.62
CA GLN A 49 20.48 7.12 15.90
C GLN A 49 21.28 6.74 14.65
N VAL A 50 22.60 6.81 14.77
CA VAL A 50 23.52 5.88 14.08
C VAL A 50 23.38 4.55 14.83
N THR A 51 22.33 3.79 14.53
CA THR A 51 22.07 2.48 15.15
C THR A 51 23.21 1.52 14.79
N THR A 52 23.66 0.69 15.75
CA THR A 52 24.71 -0.31 15.50
C THR A 52 24.28 -1.41 14.52
N HIS A 53 22.97 -1.65 14.38
CA HIS A 53 22.36 -2.61 13.43
C HIS A 53 21.10 -2.00 12.75
N PRO A 54 21.27 -1.14 11.73
CA PRO A 54 20.14 -0.49 11.04
C PRO A 54 19.25 -1.47 10.27
N GLU A 55 19.80 -2.59 9.80
CA GLU A 55 19.08 -3.61 9.04
C GLU A 55 18.04 -4.35 9.91
N GLU A 56 18.38 -4.68 11.17
CA GLU A 56 17.47 -5.34 12.11
C GLU A 56 16.27 -4.46 12.47
N LEU A 57 16.48 -3.14 12.58
CA LEU A 57 15.43 -2.17 12.86
C LEU A 57 14.47 -2.05 11.66
N GLU A 58 15.02 -1.97 10.46
CA GLU A 58 14.24 -1.95 9.22
C GLU A 58 13.43 -3.24 9.06
N GLU A 59 14.02 -4.41 9.32
CA GLU A 59 13.32 -5.70 9.27
C GLU A 59 12.14 -5.74 10.24
N GLN A 60 12.31 -5.25 11.47
CA GLN A 60 11.22 -5.15 12.45
C GLN A 60 10.10 -4.23 11.96
N ILE A 61 10.42 -3.06 11.40
CA ILE A 61 9.43 -2.13 10.83
C ILE A 61 8.68 -2.81 9.68
N VAL A 62 9.40 -3.47 8.77
CA VAL A 62 8.81 -4.21 7.65
C VAL A 62 7.86 -5.30 8.15
N ASN A 63 8.27 -6.07 9.16
CA ASN A 63 7.44 -7.15 9.72
C ASN A 63 6.12 -6.63 10.33
N LEU A 64 6.15 -5.47 11.02
CA LEU A 64 4.94 -4.83 11.55
C LEU A 64 4.02 -4.33 10.44
N PHE A 65 4.56 -3.77 9.36
CA PHE A 65 3.75 -3.43 8.18
C PHE A 65 3.12 -4.67 7.55
N GLN A 66 3.88 -5.78 7.40
CA GLN A 66 3.35 -7.04 6.89
C GLN A 66 2.26 -7.62 7.80
N GLU A 67 2.36 -7.46 9.11
CA GLU A 67 1.31 -7.86 10.05
C GLU A 67 -0.02 -7.14 9.75
N LEU A 68 0.02 -5.83 9.54
CA LEU A 68 -1.17 -5.05 9.17
C LEU A 68 -1.69 -5.40 7.77
N LEU A 69 -0.79 -5.55 6.79
CA LEU A 69 -1.15 -5.85 5.40
C LEU A 69 -1.83 -7.23 5.25
N LYS A 70 -1.53 -8.20 6.12
CA LYS A 70 -2.27 -9.47 6.17
C LYS A 70 -3.78 -9.29 6.39
N PHE A 71 -4.19 -8.18 7.02
CA PHE A 71 -5.58 -7.84 7.27
C PHE A 71 -6.11 -6.72 6.36
N ASP A 72 -5.28 -6.15 5.48
CA ASP A 72 -5.71 -5.17 4.48
C ASP A 72 -6.56 -5.85 3.39
N GLN A 73 -7.80 -5.39 3.22
CA GLN A 73 -8.73 -6.00 2.25
C GLN A 73 -8.20 -5.93 0.82
N LEU A 74 -7.58 -4.81 0.39
CA LEU A 74 -7.06 -4.70 -0.97
C LEU A 74 -5.90 -5.68 -1.20
N HIS A 75 -4.94 -5.71 -0.27
CA HIS A 75 -3.83 -6.63 -0.32
C HIS A 75 -4.31 -8.09 -0.40
N ARG A 76 -5.30 -8.46 0.40
CA ARG A 76 -5.91 -9.80 0.34
C ARG A 76 -6.59 -10.08 -1.00
N VAL A 77 -7.42 -9.19 -1.54
CA VAL A 77 -8.09 -9.49 -2.83
C VAL A 77 -7.13 -9.48 -4.02
N MET A 78 -6.04 -8.72 -3.95
CA MET A 78 -5.01 -8.68 -4.99
C MET A 78 -4.09 -9.91 -4.94
N TYR A 79 -3.65 -10.33 -3.75
CA TYR A 79 -2.58 -11.32 -3.57
C TYR A 79 -3.01 -12.64 -2.91
N ALA A 80 -4.23 -12.78 -2.39
CA ALA A 80 -4.70 -14.07 -1.90
C ALA A 80 -4.77 -15.02 -3.09
N ALA A 81 -3.94 -16.06 -3.06
CA ALA A 81 -4.03 -17.18 -3.96
C ALA A 81 -5.43 -17.79 -3.79
N GLY A 82 -6.31 -17.54 -4.75
CA GLY A 82 -7.44 -18.44 -4.96
C GLY A 82 -6.90 -19.85 -5.15
N SER A 83 -7.69 -20.86 -4.80
CA SER A 83 -7.37 -22.27 -5.04
C SER A 83 -7.02 -22.58 -6.51
N ASN A 84 -7.28 -21.64 -7.43
CA ASN A 84 -6.71 -21.55 -8.76
C ASN A 84 -5.72 -20.37 -8.80
N LYS A 85 -4.43 -20.68 -9.00
CA LYS A 85 -3.29 -19.74 -9.00
C LYS A 85 -3.37 -18.59 -10.03
N ASP A 86 -4.36 -18.58 -10.91
CA ASP A 86 -4.35 -17.75 -12.12
C ASP A 86 -5.29 -16.52 -12.09
N VAL A 87 -6.06 -16.30 -11.02
CA VAL A 87 -7.03 -15.18 -10.98
C VAL A 87 -6.99 -14.44 -9.64
N SER A 88 -6.38 -13.25 -9.67
CA SER A 88 -6.65 -12.20 -8.68
C SER A 88 -8.12 -11.79 -8.78
N ASN A 89 -8.84 -11.74 -7.66
CA ASN A 89 -10.29 -11.47 -7.66
C ASN A 89 -10.61 -9.99 -7.96
N ALA A 90 -9.65 -9.09 -7.79
CA ALA A 90 -9.78 -7.68 -8.14
C ALA A 90 -8.45 -7.12 -8.66
N PHE A 91 -8.51 -6.24 -9.66
CA PHE A 91 -7.34 -5.62 -10.29
C PHE A 91 -6.32 -6.63 -10.92
N PRO A 92 -6.77 -7.55 -11.81
CA PRO A 92 -5.89 -8.55 -12.41
C PRO A 92 -4.73 -7.93 -13.21
N GLY A 93 -3.51 -8.33 -12.86
CA GLY A 93 -2.27 -7.85 -13.46
C GLY A 93 -1.82 -6.47 -13.00
N PHE A 94 -2.56 -5.81 -12.10
CA PHE A 94 -2.05 -4.62 -11.43
C PHE A 94 -1.08 -4.99 -10.31
N ARG A 95 -0.11 -4.11 -10.10
CA ARG A 95 0.83 -4.12 -8.99
C ARG A 95 0.67 -2.84 -8.18
N GLU A 96 1.17 -2.87 -6.96
CA GLU A 96 1.22 -1.71 -6.06
C GLU A 96 2.65 -1.49 -5.59
N GLY A 97 3.01 -0.24 -5.26
CA GLY A 97 4.28 0.05 -4.60
C GLY A 97 4.31 -0.52 -3.18
N LYS A 98 5.51 -0.81 -2.65
CA LYS A 98 5.66 -1.28 -1.27
C LYS A 98 5.12 -0.21 -0.30
N ILE A 99 4.14 -0.55 0.52
CA ILE A 99 3.59 0.35 1.54
C ILE A 99 4.56 0.38 2.73
N ASN A 100 5.27 1.49 2.88
CA ASN A 100 6.15 1.79 4.01
C ASN A 100 5.68 3.02 4.80
N PHE A 101 4.43 3.45 4.62
CA PHE A 101 3.81 4.60 5.28
C PHE A 101 2.58 4.17 6.08
N LEU A 102 2.28 4.91 7.15
CA LEU A 102 1.15 4.60 8.04
C LEU A 102 -0.21 4.78 7.35
N PRO A 103 -1.28 4.15 7.85
CA PRO A 103 -2.62 4.30 7.31
C PRO A 103 -3.05 5.75 7.09
N THR A 104 -3.69 6.02 5.95
CA THR A 104 -4.00 7.38 5.47
C THR A 104 -5.38 7.87 5.90
N PHE A 105 -6.19 6.99 6.48
CA PHE A 105 -7.55 7.28 6.95
C PHE A 105 -7.81 6.53 8.26
N LYS A 106 -8.68 6.96 9.17
CA LYS A 106 -9.38 8.25 9.24
C LYS A 106 -8.73 9.07 10.35
N PHE A 107 -8.43 10.33 10.07
CA PHE A 107 -7.91 11.27 11.07
C PHE A 107 -8.97 12.23 11.57
N ASP A 108 -8.77 12.76 12.77
CA ASP A 108 -9.48 13.97 13.19
C ASP A 108 -9.02 15.16 12.33
N LYS A 109 -9.95 16.03 11.95
CA LYS A 109 -9.64 17.20 11.10
C LYS A 109 -8.62 18.09 11.81
N ARG A 110 -7.59 18.54 11.08
CA ARG A 110 -6.51 19.40 11.59
C ARG A 110 -5.69 18.76 12.71
N SER A 111 -5.71 17.43 12.82
CA SER A 111 -4.98 16.65 13.83
C SER A 111 -4.20 15.52 13.17
N LYS A 112 -3.13 15.05 13.84
CA LYS A 112 -2.42 13.81 13.50
C LYS A 112 -3.01 12.58 14.19
N GLU A 113 -3.98 12.77 15.08
CA GLU A 113 -4.67 11.69 15.78
C GLU A 113 -5.68 10.99 14.86
N TYR A 114 -5.73 9.67 14.94
CA TYR A 114 -6.75 8.86 14.29
C TYR A 114 -8.12 9.05 14.97
N ASP A 115 -9.20 8.85 14.20
CA ASP A 115 -10.60 9.14 14.53
C ASP A 115 -10.97 8.91 16.00
N THR A 116 -11.09 10.01 16.77
CA THR A 116 -11.53 9.97 18.18
C THR A 116 -13.04 10.12 18.33
N SER A 117 -13.79 10.22 17.21
CA SER A 117 -15.25 10.28 17.25
C SER A 117 -15.86 8.98 17.78
N HIS A 118 -17.16 9.00 18.10
CA HIS A 118 -17.92 7.83 18.54
C HIS A 118 -17.88 6.64 17.55
N LYS A 119 -17.61 6.89 16.27
CA LYS A 119 -17.55 5.81 15.25
C LYS A 119 -16.28 5.00 15.35
N GLN A 120 -15.24 5.59 15.94
CA GLN A 120 -13.96 4.97 16.20
C GLN A 120 -13.41 4.18 14.99
N ARG A 121 -13.40 4.77 13.78
CA ARG A 121 -12.97 4.08 12.56
C ARG A 121 -11.54 3.53 12.72
N ILE A 122 -11.36 2.26 12.38
CA ILE A 122 -10.04 1.60 12.36
C ILE A 122 -9.16 2.33 11.32
N PRO A 123 -7.92 2.70 11.68
CA PRO A 123 -6.95 3.22 10.72
C PRO A 123 -6.80 2.28 9.51
N SER A 124 -6.84 2.79 8.28
CA SER A 124 -6.77 1.99 7.05
C SER A 124 -6.09 2.74 5.89
N TRP A 125 -5.48 1.99 4.96
CA TRP A 125 -4.95 2.51 3.70
C TRP A 125 -6.06 2.54 2.64
N THR A 126 -6.86 3.60 2.67
CA THR A 126 -7.96 3.80 1.72
C THR A 126 -7.48 4.42 0.41
N ASP A 127 -6.42 5.22 0.46
CA ASP A 127 -5.87 5.96 -0.67
C ASP A 127 -4.72 5.16 -1.31
N ARG A 128 -4.88 4.73 -2.57
CA ARG A 128 -3.97 3.75 -3.21
C ARG A 128 -3.62 4.16 -4.63
N ILE A 129 -2.45 3.73 -5.11
CA ILE A 129 -1.99 3.90 -6.50
C ILE A 129 -1.54 2.53 -7.02
N LEU A 130 -2.33 1.97 -7.93
CA LEU A 130 -2.06 0.73 -8.62
C LEU A 130 -1.53 1.02 -10.02
N TYR A 131 -0.69 0.14 -10.56
CA TYR A 131 -0.13 0.29 -11.89
C TYR A 131 -0.04 -1.05 -12.63
N LYS A 132 -0.15 -1.01 -13.95
CA LYS A 132 -0.01 -2.16 -14.86
C LYS A 132 0.62 -1.71 -16.17
N SER A 133 1.47 -2.53 -16.78
CA SER A 133 1.87 -2.36 -18.17
C SER A 133 1.53 -3.58 -19.01
N ARG A 134 1.24 -3.36 -20.30
CA ARG A 134 1.14 -4.45 -21.28
C ARG A 134 2.47 -5.14 -21.55
N TYR A 135 3.58 -4.47 -21.26
CA TYR A 135 4.94 -4.98 -21.49
C TYR A 135 5.55 -5.67 -20.25
N ASP A 136 4.82 -5.71 -19.14
CA ASP A 136 5.21 -6.52 -18.00
C ASP A 136 5.11 -7.99 -18.40
N ARG A 137 6.27 -8.64 -18.59
CA ARG A 137 6.31 -10.09 -18.80
C ARG A 137 5.77 -10.74 -17.53
N GLY A 138 4.64 -11.43 -17.65
CA GLY A 138 4.01 -12.12 -16.52
C GLY A 138 5.06 -12.91 -15.74
N SER A 139 5.15 -12.64 -14.45
CA SER A 139 6.00 -13.37 -13.51
C SER A 139 5.49 -14.81 -13.41
N SER A 140 5.85 -15.67 -14.37
CA SER A 140 5.71 -17.12 -14.23
C SER A 140 6.74 -17.71 -13.27
N ASP A 141 7.69 -16.90 -12.77
CA ASP A 141 8.73 -17.34 -11.87
C ASP A 141 8.67 -16.57 -10.55
N SER A 142 8.20 -17.25 -9.51
CA SER A 142 7.85 -16.68 -8.20
C SER A 142 9.05 -16.47 -7.27
N SER A 143 10.27 -16.34 -7.82
CA SER A 143 11.51 -16.26 -7.01
C SER A 143 12.12 -14.86 -6.90
N ASP A 144 11.57 -13.84 -7.58
CA ASP A 144 12.14 -12.51 -7.52
C ASP A 144 11.57 -11.72 -6.33
N ASN A 145 12.33 -11.74 -5.24
CA ASN A 145 12.10 -10.99 -4.00
C ASN A 145 12.31 -9.48 -4.21
N GLY A 146 11.52 -8.86 -5.08
CA GLY A 146 11.38 -7.40 -5.17
C GLY A 146 12.27 -6.69 -6.19
N CYS A 147 12.82 -7.38 -7.20
CA CYS A 147 13.51 -6.71 -8.30
C CYS A 147 12.56 -6.37 -9.46
N SER A 148 12.76 -5.18 -10.01
CA SER A 148 11.98 -4.51 -11.05
C SER A 148 12.07 -5.21 -12.41
N SER A 149 11.64 -6.47 -12.54
CA SER A 149 11.60 -7.20 -13.82
C SER A 149 10.44 -6.75 -14.73
N GLY A 150 9.95 -5.52 -14.52
CA GLY A 150 8.88 -4.88 -15.29
C GLY A 150 9.35 -3.52 -15.80
N ILE A 151 8.74 -3.07 -16.91
CA ILE A 151 9.08 -1.81 -17.57
C ILE A 151 8.79 -0.56 -16.72
N ILE A 152 7.99 -0.73 -15.66
CA ILE A 152 7.66 0.30 -14.67
C ILE A 152 8.44 0.04 -13.39
N SER A 153 9.32 0.98 -13.02
CA SER A 153 10.00 1.01 -11.73
C SER A 153 9.34 2.01 -10.78
N VAL A 154 9.02 1.59 -9.55
CA VAL A 154 8.52 2.48 -8.49
C VAL A 154 9.71 3.20 -7.85
N LEU A 155 9.78 4.53 -7.99
CA LEU A 155 10.84 5.35 -7.41
C LEU A 155 10.50 5.84 -6.00
N ASP A 156 9.23 6.17 -5.76
CA ASP A 156 8.72 6.64 -4.48
C ASP A 156 7.26 6.23 -4.33
N TYR A 157 6.86 5.80 -3.13
CA TYR A 157 5.46 5.53 -2.77
C TYR A 157 5.24 5.83 -1.29
N ARG A 158 4.65 6.99 -1.00
CA ARG A 158 4.58 7.55 0.35
C ARG A 158 3.31 8.35 0.59
N SER A 159 3.00 8.58 1.85
CA SER A 159 1.98 9.56 2.26
C SER A 159 2.61 10.89 2.72
N ILE A 160 1.79 11.95 2.78
CA ILE A 160 2.16 13.24 3.40
C ILE A 160 1.41 13.37 4.73
N PRO A 161 1.97 12.93 5.87
CA PRO A 161 1.29 12.95 7.16
C PRO A 161 1.03 14.35 7.71
N ASP A 162 1.81 15.35 7.27
CA ASP A 162 1.70 16.75 7.72
C ASP A 162 0.55 17.53 7.05
N ALA A 163 -0.07 16.98 6.00
CA ALA A 163 -1.18 17.61 5.29
C ALA A 163 -2.52 17.41 6.03
N VAL A 164 -2.65 18.00 7.22
CA VAL A 164 -3.75 17.74 8.18
C VAL A 164 -5.11 18.40 7.87
N HIS A 165 -5.24 19.08 6.73
CA HIS A 165 -6.48 19.77 6.33
C HIS A 165 -7.69 18.83 6.10
N SER A 166 -7.44 17.56 5.76
CA SER A 166 -8.44 16.51 5.53
C SER A 166 -8.33 15.42 6.59
N ASP A 167 -9.37 14.58 6.71
CA ASP A 167 -9.34 13.33 7.47
C ASP A 167 -8.64 12.18 6.72
N HIS A 168 -8.23 12.45 5.47
CA HIS A 168 -7.30 11.62 4.68
C HIS A 168 -5.90 12.25 4.64
N ARG A 169 -4.89 11.43 4.32
CA ARG A 169 -3.53 11.88 4.00
C ARG A 169 -3.21 11.64 2.53
N PRO A 170 -2.74 12.67 1.79
CA PRO A 170 -2.35 12.51 0.40
C PRO A 170 -1.32 11.39 0.22
N VAL A 171 -1.47 10.62 -0.86
CA VAL A 171 -0.53 9.58 -1.29
C VAL A 171 0.12 10.02 -2.60
N ILE A 172 1.43 9.86 -2.68
CA ILE A 172 2.25 10.19 -3.84
C ILE A 172 2.95 8.91 -4.29
N GLY A 173 2.88 8.65 -5.60
CA GLY A 173 3.66 7.62 -6.28
C GLY A 173 4.47 8.25 -7.41
N THR A 174 5.78 8.00 -7.44
CA THR A 174 6.66 8.41 -8.54
C THR A 174 7.17 7.15 -9.25
N TYR A 175 7.10 7.13 -10.57
CA TYR A 175 7.41 5.96 -11.38
C TYR A 175 8.34 6.34 -12.53
N ARG A 176 9.30 5.47 -12.84
CA ARG A 176 10.08 5.51 -14.08
C ARG A 176 9.53 4.46 -15.03
N ILE A 177 9.36 4.84 -16.29
CA ILE A 177 8.98 3.93 -17.36
C ILE A 177 10.16 3.89 -18.32
N ASP A 178 10.76 2.70 -18.45
CA ASP A 178 11.88 2.48 -19.37
C ASP A 178 11.29 2.16 -20.77
N PHE A 179 11.85 2.67 -21.87
CA PHE A 179 11.32 2.48 -23.24
C PHE A 179 12.33 1.76 -24.13
#